data_AF-A0A820KP06-F1
#
_entry.id   AF-A0A820KP06-F1
#
_cell.length_a   1.000
_cell.length_b   1.000
_cell.length_c   1.000
_cell.angle_alpha   90.00
_cell.angle_beta   90.00
_cell.angle_gamma   90.00
#
_symmetry.space_group_name_H-M   'P 1'
#
loop_
_entity.id
_entity.type
_entity.pdbx_description
1 polymer ?
#
loop_
_entity_poly.entity_id
_entity_poly.type
_entity_poly.pdbx_seq_one_letter_code
_entity_poly.pdbx_strand_id
1 'polypeptide(L)'
;MHNLMVDKISTFRSSLLTTTEDQEISINTIKPISLLRALEDNFNGIKPNEFEELVRIFFNAIKEKSPYFCLPSNWQKTSRDIPTILRESMKLDSTRRRLYGRYKLIIDESEDESAVNLLLQTGIIDSDLNRTTIFRMSDFSDVVSNSKRNSLSI
;
A
#
# COMPACT_ATOMS: atom_id res chain seq x y z
N MET A 1 18.22 -13.26 -2.69
CA MET A 1 16.92 -12.56 -2.77
C MET A 1 15.77 -13.42 -3.27
N HIS A 2 15.97 -14.33 -4.22
CA HIS A 2 14.92 -15.22 -4.76
C HIS A 2 14.21 -16.08 -3.69
N ASN A 3 14.96 -16.64 -2.73
CA ASN A 3 14.39 -17.51 -1.69
C ASN A 3 13.50 -16.76 -0.68
N LEU A 4 13.82 -15.51 -0.36
CA LEU A 4 13.06 -14.71 0.62
C LEU A 4 11.65 -14.36 0.09
N MET A 5 11.49 -14.28 -1.23
CA MET A 5 10.21 -13.95 -1.87
C MET A 5 9.30 -15.19 -1.93
N VAL A 6 9.87 -16.37 -2.17
CA VAL A 6 9.16 -17.66 -2.18
C VAL A 6 8.64 -18.01 -0.78
N ASP A 7 9.44 -17.78 0.26
CA ASP A 7 9.05 -18.05 1.65
C ASP A 7 7.92 -17.13 2.14
N LYS A 8 7.92 -15.86 1.71
CA LYS A 8 6.82 -14.92 2.02
C LYS A 8 5.51 -15.33 1.36
N ILE A 9 5.55 -15.91 0.16
CA ILE A 9 4.35 -16.39 -0.55
C ILE A 9 3.79 -17.65 0.13
N SER A 10 4.64 -18.54 0.63
CA SER A 10 4.20 -19.75 1.34
C SER A 10 3.56 -19.40 2.69
N THR A 11 4.16 -18.47 3.43
CA THR A 11 3.64 -17.98 4.71
C THR A 11 2.27 -17.30 4.55
N PHE A 12 2.07 -16.54 3.47
CA PHE A 12 0.79 -15.90 3.15
C PHE A 12 -0.33 -16.90 2.85
N ARG A 13 -0.01 -18.08 2.28
CA ARG A 13 -0.99 -19.16 2.05
C ARG A 13 -1.45 -19.81 3.36
N SER A 14 -0.56 -19.94 4.35
CA SER A 14 -0.90 -20.55 5.63
C SER A 14 -1.77 -19.67 6.52
N SER A 15 -1.61 -18.34 6.47
CA SER A 15 -2.45 -17.41 7.24
C SER A 15 -3.88 -17.28 6.70
N LEU A 16 -4.14 -17.69 5.46
CA LEU A 16 -5.47 -17.64 4.83
C LEU A 16 -6.39 -18.79 5.26
N LEU A 17 -5.89 -19.77 6.00
CA LEU A 17 -6.62 -20.99 6.38
C LEU A 17 -7.16 -20.99 7.81
N THR A 18 -6.94 -19.93 8.60
CA THR A 18 -7.35 -19.91 10.03
C THR A 18 -8.04 -18.61 10.43
N THR A 19 -9.22 -18.37 9.87
CA THR A 19 -10.27 -17.57 10.52
C THR A 19 -11.61 -18.12 10.06
N THR A 20 -12.04 -19.19 10.71
CA THR A 20 -13.45 -19.58 10.82
C THR A 20 -14.18 -18.48 11.59
N GLU A 21 -15.31 -18.04 11.04
CA GLU A 21 -16.14 -16.90 11.46
C GLU A 21 -15.71 -15.54 10.89
N ASP A 22 -15.95 -15.33 9.61
CA ASP A 22 -16.40 -14.03 9.11
C ASP A 22 -17.12 -14.23 7.77
N GLN A 23 -18.32 -13.67 7.71
CA GLN A 23 -19.24 -13.49 6.57
C GLN A 23 -18.77 -14.09 5.24
N GLU A 24 -19.62 -14.93 4.63
CA GLU A 24 -19.55 -15.27 3.21
C GLU A 24 -19.49 -13.99 2.36
N ILE A 25 -18.29 -13.45 2.19
CA ILE A 25 -17.95 -12.61 1.07
C ILE A 25 -18.19 -13.56 -0.09
N SER A 26 -19.31 -13.39 -0.78
CA SER A 26 -19.56 -14.00 -2.06
C SER A 26 -18.35 -13.71 -2.95
N ILE A 27 -17.36 -14.61 -2.96
CA ILE A 27 -16.10 -14.57 -3.73
C ILE A 27 -16.40 -14.81 -5.23
N ASN A 28 -17.64 -14.53 -5.63
CA ASN A 28 -18.14 -14.80 -6.95
C ASN A 28 -17.57 -13.74 -7.90
N THR A 29 -16.47 -14.16 -8.52
CA THR A 29 -15.66 -13.52 -9.57
C THR A 29 -14.79 -12.36 -9.10
N ILE A 30 -13.65 -12.69 -8.49
CA ILE A 30 -12.47 -11.81 -8.54
C ILE A 30 -12.22 -11.47 -10.01
N LYS A 31 -12.16 -10.19 -10.35
CA LYS A 31 -11.86 -9.75 -11.72
C LYS A 31 -10.35 -9.59 -11.89
N PRO A 32 -9.79 -9.86 -13.07
CA PRO A 32 -8.36 -9.62 -13.34
C PRO A 32 -7.88 -8.22 -12.96
N ILE A 33 -8.70 -7.19 -13.24
CA ILE A 33 -8.38 -5.81 -12.86
C ILE A 33 -8.32 -5.60 -11.35
N SER A 34 -9.16 -6.29 -10.57
CA SER A 34 -9.15 -6.20 -9.12
C SER A 34 -7.88 -6.83 -8.54
N LEU A 35 -7.42 -7.95 -9.11
CA LEU A 35 -6.16 -8.56 -8.73
C LEU A 35 -4.96 -7.68 -9.11
N LEU A 36 -4.95 -7.11 -10.31
CA LEU A 36 -3.89 -6.18 -10.73
C LEU A 36 -3.78 -5.01 -9.74
N ARG A 37 -4.91 -4.40 -9.37
CA ARG A 37 -4.94 -3.33 -8.37
C ARG A 37 -4.42 -3.78 -7.01
N ALA A 38 -4.76 -5.00 -6.60
CA ALA A 38 -4.20 -5.57 -5.37
C ALA A 38 -2.68 -5.73 -5.45
N LEU A 39 -2.13 -6.12 -6.61
CA LEU A 39 -0.68 -6.17 -6.81
C LEU A 39 -0.05 -4.76 -6.74
N GLU A 40 -0.62 -3.79 -7.43
CA GLU A 40 -0.18 -2.38 -7.36
C GLU A 40 -0.17 -1.88 -5.90
N ASP A 41 -1.23 -2.14 -5.14
CA ASP A 41 -1.34 -1.66 -3.75
C ASP A 41 -0.28 -2.28 -2.80
N ASN A 42 0.25 -3.46 -3.14
CA ASN A 42 1.20 -4.23 -2.34
C ASN A 42 2.65 -4.07 -2.79
N PHE A 43 2.88 -3.80 -4.08
CA PHE A 43 4.21 -3.78 -4.68
C PHE A 43 4.50 -2.42 -5.36
N ASN A 44 3.91 -1.33 -4.89
CA ASN A 44 4.18 0.02 -5.39
C ASN A 44 5.57 0.59 -5.02
N GLY A 45 6.35 -0.12 -4.20
CA GLY A 45 7.68 0.30 -3.75
C GLY A 45 8.86 -0.28 -4.56
N ILE A 46 8.61 -1.08 -5.61
CA ILE A 46 9.65 -1.66 -6.46
C ILE A 46 9.74 -0.92 -7.80
N LYS A 47 10.80 -1.16 -8.58
CA LYS A 47 11.00 -0.47 -9.86
C LYS A 47 9.93 -0.88 -10.88
N PRO A 48 9.55 0.00 -11.84
CA PRO A 48 8.48 -0.30 -12.81
C PRO A 48 8.71 -1.58 -13.63
N ASN A 49 9.95 -1.82 -14.05
CA ASN A 49 10.34 -3.03 -14.79
C ASN A 49 10.26 -4.31 -13.92
N GLU A 50 10.63 -4.20 -12.64
CA GLU A 50 10.51 -5.31 -11.68
C GLU A 50 9.04 -5.62 -11.38
N PHE A 51 8.20 -4.58 -11.27
CA PHE A 51 6.77 -4.73 -11.11
C PHE A 51 6.12 -5.38 -12.33
N GLU A 52 6.51 -4.97 -13.54
CA GLU A 52 6.01 -5.59 -14.77
C GLU A 52 6.31 -7.08 -14.84
N GLU A 53 7.54 -7.48 -14.50
CA GLU A 53 7.91 -8.89 -14.49
C GLU A 53 7.14 -9.67 -13.42
N LEU A 54 6.95 -9.09 -12.22
CA LEU A 54 6.13 -9.67 -11.15
C LEU A 54 4.69 -9.92 -11.62
N VAL A 55 4.06 -8.93 -12.24
CA VAL A 55 2.69 -9.04 -12.77
C VAL A 55 2.61 -10.16 -13.81
N ARG A 56 3.58 -10.22 -14.74
CA ARG A 56 3.66 -11.29 -15.75
C ARG A 56 3.75 -12.68 -15.12
N ILE A 57 4.68 -12.87 -14.18
CA ILE A 57 4.87 -14.15 -13.49
C ILE A 57 3.59 -14.55 -12.77
N PHE A 58 2.97 -13.63 -12.04
CA PHE A 58 1.77 -13.91 -11.25
C PHE A 58 0.58 -14.32 -12.14
N PHE A 59 0.32 -13.58 -13.21
CA PHE A 59 -0.78 -13.88 -14.12
C PHE A 59 -0.53 -15.13 -14.98
N ASN A 60 0.73 -15.42 -15.35
CA ASN A 60 1.07 -16.68 -16.02
C ASN A 60 0.78 -17.90 -15.12
N ALA A 61 1.18 -17.83 -13.85
CA ALA A 61 0.91 -18.88 -12.88
C ALA A 61 -0.60 -19.09 -12.63
N ILE A 62 -1.41 -18.03 -12.68
CA ILE A 62 -2.87 -18.14 -12.59
C ILE A 62 -3.45 -18.76 -13.86
N LYS A 63 -2.96 -18.35 -15.04
CA LYS A 63 -3.43 -18.83 -16.33
C LYS A 63 -3.27 -20.35 -16.49
N GLU A 64 -2.22 -20.93 -15.89
CA GLU A 64 -2.03 -22.39 -15.82
C GLU A 64 -3.22 -23.11 -15.14
N LYS A 65 -3.85 -22.47 -14.15
CA LYS A 65 -4.98 -23.03 -13.39
C LYS A 65 -6.35 -22.55 -13.88
N SER A 66 -6.40 -21.35 -14.46
CA SER A 66 -7.62 -20.70 -14.92
C SER A 66 -7.35 -19.98 -16.25
N PRO A 67 -7.49 -20.66 -17.40
CA PRO A 67 -7.11 -20.13 -18.71
C PRO A 67 -7.82 -18.85 -19.14
N TYR A 68 -9.03 -18.61 -18.63
CA TYR A 68 -9.84 -17.41 -18.92
C TYR A 68 -9.52 -16.22 -18.01
N PHE A 69 -8.73 -16.42 -16.96
CA PHE A 69 -8.30 -15.35 -16.07
C PHE A 69 -7.03 -14.70 -16.63
N CYS A 70 -7.22 -13.80 -17.59
CA CYS A 70 -6.14 -13.16 -18.32
C CYS A 70 -5.79 -11.80 -17.74
N LEU A 71 -4.51 -11.44 -17.84
CA LEU A 71 -4.03 -10.08 -17.58
C LEU A 71 -4.82 -9.08 -18.45
N PRO A 72 -5.35 -7.97 -17.89
CA PRO A 72 -6.06 -6.97 -18.67
C PRO A 72 -5.22 -6.43 -19.83
N SER A 73 -5.83 -6.25 -20.99
CA SER A 73 -5.17 -5.62 -22.13
C SER A 73 -4.84 -4.17 -21.81
N ASN A 74 -3.68 -3.69 -22.28
CA ASN A 74 -3.17 -2.33 -22.04
C ASN A 74 -2.92 -1.97 -20.57
N TRP A 75 -2.74 -2.96 -19.68
CA TRP A 75 -2.55 -2.70 -18.26
C TRP A 75 -1.38 -1.75 -17.95
N GLN A 76 -0.31 -1.75 -18.77
CA GLN A 76 0.81 -0.81 -18.62
C GLN A 76 0.37 0.65 -18.78
N LYS A 77 -0.60 0.93 -19.66
CA LYS A 77 -1.14 2.27 -19.88
C LYS A 77 -2.15 2.68 -18.81
N THR A 78 -2.75 1.71 -18.14
CA THR A 78 -3.74 1.93 -17.07
C THR A 78 -3.15 1.76 -15.67
N SER A 79 -1.82 1.58 -15.58
CA SER A 79 -1.13 1.46 -14.29
C SER A 79 -1.38 2.74 -13.49
N ARG A 80 -1.80 2.59 -12.24
CA ARG A 80 -2.03 3.74 -11.38
C ARG A 80 -0.68 4.34 -10.94
N ASP A 81 -0.63 5.66 -10.82
CA ASP A 81 0.50 6.34 -10.20
C ASP A 81 0.46 6.20 -8.67
N ILE A 82 1.61 6.45 -8.02
CA ILE A 82 1.77 6.34 -6.57
C ILE A 82 0.78 7.25 -5.81
N PRO A 83 0.59 8.53 -6.19
CA PRO A 83 -0.38 9.39 -5.52
C PRO A 83 -1.82 8.85 -5.57
N THR A 84 -2.24 8.29 -6.71
CA THR A 84 -3.56 7.68 -6.90
C THR A 84 -3.72 6.46 -6.00
N ILE A 85 -2.74 5.56 -5.99
CA ILE A 85 -2.74 4.37 -5.13
C ILE A 85 -2.84 4.78 -3.65
N LEU A 86 -2.02 5.74 -3.22
CA LEU A 86 -2.03 6.22 -1.84
C LEU A 86 -3.38 6.83 -1.48
N ARG A 87 -3.93 7.71 -2.32
CA ARG A 87 -5.24 8.35 -2.08
C ARG A 87 -6.36 7.32 -1.94
N GLU A 88 -6.41 6.33 -2.83
CA GLU A 88 -7.42 5.27 -2.75
C GLU A 88 -7.24 4.40 -1.50
N SER A 89 -5.99 4.09 -1.14
CA SER A 89 -5.71 3.28 0.05
C SER A 89 -6.04 3.98 1.37
N MET A 90 -5.93 5.31 1.42
CA MET A 90 -6.23 6.11 2.62
C MET A 90 -7.72 6.39 2.82
N LYS A 91 -8.54 6.23 1.77
CA LYS A 91 -10.01 6.44 1.79
C LYS A 91 -10.81 5.30 2.42
N LEU A 92 -10.17 4.28 2.98
CA LEU A 92 -10.87 3.19 3.64
C LEU A 92 -11.73 3.72 4.80
N ASP A 93 -13.02 3.35 4.79
CA ASP A 93 -13.95 3.59 5.89
C ASP A 93 -13.42 2.97 7.19
N SER A 94 -13.89 3.48 8.33
CA SER A 94 -13.39 3.09 9.66
C SER A 94 -13.51 1.58 9.93
N THR A 95 -14.53 0.93 9.38
CA THR A 95 -14.78 -0.52 9.53
C THR A 95 -13.75 -1.34 8.76
N ARG A 96 -13.47 -0.98 7.50
CA ARG A 96 -12.48 -1.65 6.65
C ARG A 96 -11.06 -1.33 7.05
N ARG A 97 -10.80 -0.13 7.59
CA ARG A 97 -9.51 0.22 8.18
C ARG A 97 -9.20 -0.61 9.43
N ARG A 98 -10.21 -1.00 10.21
CA ARG A 98 -10.00 -1.87 11.38
C ARG A 98 -9.68 -3.31 10.99
N LEU A 99 -10.28 -3.82 9.91
CA LEU A 99 -10.08 -5.20 9.44
C LEU A 99 -8.85 -5.35 8.52
N TYR A 100 -8.49 -4.32 7.75
CA TYR A 100 -7.46 -4.37 6.70
C TYR A 100 -6.48 -3.20 6.76
N GLY A 101 -6.40 -2.51 7.90
CA GLY A 101 -5.57 -1.31 8.10
C GLY A 101 -4.10 -1.61 7.95
N ARG A 102 -3.60 -1.46 6.73
CA ARG A 102 -2.17 -1.51 6.44
C ARG A 102 -1.63 -0.10 6.53
N TYR A 103 -0.60 0.08 7.34
CA TYR A 103 0.20 1.29 7.32
C TYR A 103 0.97 1.37 6.00
N LYS A 104 1.13 2.58 5.48
CA LYS A 104 1.99 2.84 4.32
C LYS A 104 3.32 3.36 4.84
N LEU A 105 4.39 2.66 4.51
CA LEU A 105 5.75 3.16 4.70
C LEU A 105 6.13 3.99 3.47
N ILE A 106 6.49 5.24 3.71
CA ILE A 106 7.00 6.14 2.68
C ILE A 106 8.47 6.36 3.00
N ILE A 107 9.33 5.99 2.07
CA ILE A 107 10.77 6.20 2.17
C ILE A 107 11.05 7.49 1.42
N ASP A 108 11.41 8.51 2.17
CA ASP A 108 11.86 9.79 1.63
C ASP A 108 13.38 9.83 1.73
N GLU A 109 14.06 9.80 0.59
CA GLU A 109 15.52 9.96 0.53
C GLU A 109 15.94 11.43 0.65
N SER A 110 14.98 12.36 0.60
CA SER A 110 15.25 13.78 0.76
C SER A 110 15.43 14.15 2.23
N GLU A 111 16.25 15.17 2.48
CA GLU A 111 16.46 15.73 3.82
C GLU A 111 15.46 16.86 4.15
N ASP A 112 14.58 17.24 3.21
CA ASP A 112 13.78 18.47 3.25
C ASP A 112 12.27 18.24 3.39
N GLU A 113 11.88 17.05 3.88
CA GLU A 113 10.47 16.67 4.06
C GLU A 113 9.64 16.73 2.75
N SER A 114 10.30 16.58 1.59
CA SER A 114 9.66 16.67 0.27
C SER A 114 8.46 15.74 0.15
N ALA A 115 8.54 14.51 0.66
CA ALA A 115 7.42 13.58 0.59
C ALA A 115 6.23 14.07 1.40
N VAL A 116 6.45 14.61 2.61
CA VAL A 116 5.36 15.16 3.44
C VAL A 116 4.69 16.33 2.73
N ASN A 117 5.48 17.25 2.19
CA ASN A 117 4.99 18.40 1.46
C ASN A 117 4.19 17.99 0.22
N LEU A 118 4.67 16.99 -0.54
CA LEU A 118 3.96 16.44 -1.69
C LEU A 118 2.62 15.81 -1.30
N LEU A 119 2.57 15.06 -0.20
CA LEU A 119 1.33 14.44 0.30
C LEU A 119 0.31 15.49 0.75
N LEU A 120 0.76 16.60 1.36
CA LEU A 120 -0.09 17.74 1.72
C LEU A 120 -0.62 18.45 0.47
N GLN A 121 0.25 18.81 -0.48
CA GLN A 121 -0.12 19.51 -1.71
C GLN A 121 -1.09 18.71 -2.58
N THR A 122 -0.92 17.38 -2.62
CA THR A 122 -1.85 16.49 -3.32
C THR A 122 -3.14 16.24 -2.55
N GLY A 123 -3.25 16.67 -1.28
CA GLY A 123 -4.40 16.42 -0.42
C GLY A 123 -4.61 14.93 -0.13
N ILE A 124 -3.53 14.16 -0.10
CA ILE A 124 -3.54 12.76 0.35
C ILE A 124 -3.60 12.72 1.88
N ILE A 125 -2.84 13.61 2.53
CA ILE A 125 -2.97 13.91 3.95
C ILE A 125 -3.64 15.27 4.13
N ASP A 126 -4.44 15.39 5.18
CA ASP A 126 -5.16 16.63 5.48
C ASP A 126 -4.19 17.66 6.06
N SER A 127 -4.30 18.92 5.65
CA SER A 127 -3.53 20.03 6.23
C SER A 127 -4.07 20.44 7.60
N ASP A 128 -5.30 20.04 7.95
CA ASP A 128 -5.83 20.21 9.29
C ASP A 128 -5.13 19.29 10.30
N LEU A 129 -4.40 19.91 11.22
CA LEU A 129 -3.67 19.24 12.30
C LEU A 129 -4.57 18.46 13.27
N ASN A 130 -5.89 18.74 13.29
CA ASN A 130 -6.85 17.97 14.07
C ASN A 130 -7.18 16.62 13.43
N ARG A 131 -6.89 16.45 12.12
CA ARG A 131 -7.19 15.26 11.33
C ARG A 131 -5.93 14.48 10.96
N THR A 132 -4.81 15.17 10.81
CA THR A 132 -3.49 14.57 10.52
C THR A 132 -2.49 14.98 11.60
N THR A 133 -1.88 14.00 12.27
CA THR A 133 -0.76 14.25 13.20
C THR A 133 0.55 13.78 12.57
N ILE A 134 1.51 14.70 12.45
CA ILE A 134 2.85 14.41 11.92
C ILE A 134 3.80 14.27 13.10
N PHE A 135 4.45 13.11 13.21
CA PHE A 135 5.49 12.86 14.21
C PHE A 135 6.85 12.96 13.55
N ARG A 136 7.67 13.92 14.00
CA ARG A 136 9.07 14.04 13.61
C ARG A 136 9.93 13.46 14.72
N MET A 137 10.85 12.56 14.37
CA MET A 137 11.90 12.18 15.31
C MET A 137 12.82 13.39 15.47
N SER A 138 12.93 13.89 16.71
CA SER A 138 13.67 15.09 17.02
C SER A 138 15.17 14.88 16.75
N ASP A 139 15.77 15.78 15.96
CA ASP A 139 17.22 15.80 15.72
C ASP A 139 18.02 16.39 16.90
N PHE A 140 17.34 16.82 17.96
CA PHE A 140 17.98 17.29 19.18
C PHE A 140 18.50 16.10 20.00
N SER A 141 19.82 16.06 20.22
CA SER A 141 20.52 15.02 21.00
C SER A 141 20.05 14.89 22.45
N ASP A 142 19.33 15.88 22.99
CA ASP A 142 19.02 15.99 24.41
C ASP A 142 17.59 16.48 24.65
N VAL A 143 16.58 15.62 24.48
CA VAL A 143 15.22 15.95 24.93
C VAL A 143 14.55 14.76 25.64
N VAL A 144 15.15 14.34 26.75
CA VAL A 144 14.46 13.54 27.79
C VAL A 144 13.46 14.42 28.58
N SER A 145 13.33 15.71 28.27
CA SER A 145 12.35 16.58 28.92
C SER A 145 11.86 17.69 27.99
N ASN A 146 10.78 17.43 27.25
CA ASN A 146 9.70 18.40 27.01
C ASN A 146 8.63 17.85 26.06
N SER A 147 7.77 17.00 26.61
CA SER A 147 6.39 16.89 26.13
C SER A 147 5.67 18.23 26.35
N LYS A 148 5.83 19.21 25.44
CA LYS A 148 5.00 20.43 25.25
C LYS A 148 5.74 21.46 24.38
N ARG A 149 5.94 21.16 23.09
CA ARG A 149 6.10 22.21 22.08
C ARG A 149 5.26 21.88 20.84
N ASN A 150 3.95 21.78 21.07
CA ASN A 150 2.96 22.08 20.04
C ASN A 150 2.81 23.60 19.98
N SER A 151 3.58 24.25 19.10
CA SER A 151 3.26 25.57 18.55
C SER A 151 4.28 25.93 17.48
N LEU A 152 4.06 25.48 16.25
CA LEU A 152 4.45 26.26 15.09
C LEU A 152 3.15 26.85 14.52
N SER A 153 2.86 28.05 15.00
CA SER A 153 1.96 29.01 14.38
C SER A 153 2.59 29.50 13.08
N ILE A 154 1.84 29.42 11.97
CA ILE A 154 2.03 30.29 10.80
C ILE A 154 1.45 31.66 11.15
#